data_AF-A0A962R2F5-F1
#
_entry.id   AF-A0A962R2F5-F1
#
_cell.length_a   1.000
_cell.length_b   1.000
_cell.length_c   1.000
_cell.angle_alpha   90.00
_cell.angle_beta   90.00
_cell.angle_gamma   90.00
#
_symmetry.space_group_name_H-M   'P 1'
#
loop_
_entity.id
_entity.type
_entity.pdbx_description
1 polymer ?
#
loop_
_entity_poly.entity_id
_entity_poly.type
_entity_poly.pdbx_seq_one_letter_code
_entity_poly.pdbx_strand_id
1 'polypeptide(L)'
;GTHIGLAFQVVDDILDEEGATATLGKTQGKDGEANKPTYVKLMGLEGAKAEARRLLAAALAALDGFGESADHLRDMARYIVERDR
;
A
#
# COMPACT_ATOMS: atom_id res chain seq x y z
N GLY A 1 -11.15 -1.21 -10.19
CA GLY A 1 -11.28 -0.45 -8.94
C GLY A 1 -10.71 -1.19 -7.74
N THR A 2 -11.24 -2.39 -7.44
CA THR A 2 -10.95 -3.14 -6.20
C THR A 2 -9.46 -3.35 -5.90
N HIS A 3 -8.65 -3.77 -6.88
CA HIS A 3 -7.22 -4.00 -6.67
C HIS A 3 -6.45 -2.73 -6.27
N ILE A 4 -6.77 -1.59 -6.88
CA ILE A 4 -6.15 -0.30 -6.53
C ILE A 4 -6.58 0.16 -5.14
N GLY A 5 -7.88 0.02 -4.81
CA GLY A 5 -8.38 0.37 -3.48
C GLY A 5 -7.71 -0.45 -2.37
N LEU A 6 -7.45 -1.73 -2.63
CA LEU A 6 -6.74 -2.59 -1.70
C LEU A 6 -5.25 -2.24 -1.61
N ALA A 7 -4.60 -1.99 -2.76
CA ALA A 7 -3.21 -1.56 -2.80
C ALA A 7 -2.99 -0.27 -2.00
N PHE A 8 -3.91 0.68 -2.08
CA PHE A 8 -3.87 1.92 -1.31
C PHE A 8 -3.88 1.65 0.21
N GLN A 9 -4.75 0.76 0.69
CA GLN A 9 -4.80 0.39 2.11
C GLN A 9 -3.50 -0.28 2.59
N VAL A 10 -2.94 -1.18 1.76
CA VAL A 10 -1.69 -1.87 2.09
C VAL A 10 -0.52 -0.87 2.17
N VAL A 11 -0.47 0.09 1.25
CA VAL A 11 0.58 1.13 1.25
C VAL A 11 0.43 2.08 2.43
N ASP A 12 -0.79 2.47 2.80
CA ASP A 12 -1.06 3.30 3.98
C ASP A 12 -0.54 2.63 5.26
N ASP A 13 -0.84 1.34 5.43
CA ASP A 13 -0.34 0.53 6.55
C ASP A 13 1.21 0.44 6.57
N ILE A 14 1.86 0.36 5.41
CA ILE A 14 3.33 0.35 5.29
C ILE A 14 3.91 1.70 5.73
N LEU A 15 3.35 2.81 5.24
CA LEU A 15 3.82 4.16 5.55
C LEU A 15 3.63 4.51 7.03
N ASP A 16 2.57 3.99 7.65
CA ASP A 16 2.32 4.16 9.08
C ASP A 16 3.35 3.39 9.93
N GLU A 17 3.68 2.15 9.57
CA GLU A 17 4.69 1.36 10.28
C GLU A 17 6.10 1.96 10.14
N GLU A 18 6.50 2.34 8.91
CA GLU A 18 7.82 2.95 8.65
C GLU A 18 7.93 4.32 9.32
N GLY A 19 6.84 5.10 9.30
CA GLY A 19 6.74 6.37 10.00
C GLY A 19 6.82 6.21 11.53
N ALA A 20 6.12 5.23 12.11
CA ALA A 20 6.23 4.92 13.53
C ALA A 20 7.65 4.53 13.91
N THR A 21 8.29 3.66 13.13
CA THR A 21 9.68 3.23 13.33
C THR A 21 10.67 4.41 13.32
N ALA A 22 10.50 5.36 12.39
CA ALA A 22 11.32 6.57 12.31
C ALA A 22 11.06 7.56 13.46
N THR A 23 9.83 7.60 13.99
CA THR A 23 9.41 8.58 15.02
C THR A 23 9.59 8.07 16.46
N LEU A 24 9.85 6.77 16.64
CA LEU A 24 10.04 6.08 17.93
C LEU A 24 11.29 6.51 18.74
N GLY A 25 11.91 7.63 18.38
CA GLY A 25 12.67 8.46 19.32
C GLY A 25 11.81 9.17 20.39
N LYS A 26 10.46 9.16 20.30
CA LYS A 26 9.57 9.64 21.37
C LYS A 26 8.29 8.81 21.49
N THR A 27 8.04 8.34 22.71
CA THR A 27 6.85 7.62 23.17
C THR A 27 5.57 8.36 22.77
N GLN A 28 4.78 7.81 21.85
CA GLN A 28 3.38 8.18 21.70
C GLN A 28 2.51 6.99 22.05
N GLY A 29 1.75 7.13 23.14
CA GLY A 29 0.76 6.16 23.59
C GLY A 29 -0.35 6.00 22.56
N LYS A 30 -0.29 4.88 21.82
CA LYS A 30 -1.32 4.42 20.88
C LYS A 30 -1.80 3.00 21.20
N ASP A 31 -1.83 2.64 22.49
CA ASP A 31 -2.31 1.32 22.94
C ASP A 31 -3.79 1.06 22.59
N GLY A 32 -4.55 2.10 22.21
CA GLY A 32 -5.93 1.97 21.70
C GLY A 32 -6.06 1.65 20.21
N GLU A 33 -5.11 2.06 19.36
CA GLU A 33 -5.10 1.77 17.90
C GLU A 33 -4.30 0.49 17.58
N ALA A 34 -3.43 0.07 18.49
CA ALA A 34 -2.53 -1.08 18.35
C ALA A 34 -3.24 -2.43 18.14
N ASN A 35 -4.56 -2.54 18.37
CA ASN A 35 -5.32 -3.78 18.16
C ASN A 35 -6.03 -3.87 16.80
N LYS A 36 -5.90 -2.88 15.90
CA LYS A 36 -6.46 -3.01 14.55
C LYS A 36 -5.56 -3.96 13.73
N PRO A 37 -6.11 -5.01 13.09
CA PRO A 37 -5.35 -5.86 12.18
C PRO A 37 -5.00 -5.05 10.93
N THR A 38 -3.72 -4.72 10.77
CA THR A 38 -3.16 -4.09 9.58
C THR A 38 -2.45 -5.13 8.72
N TYR A 39 -2.26 -4.86 7.43
CA TYR A 39 -1.53 -5.75 6.52
C TYR A 39 -0.11 -6.04 7.01
N VAL A 40 0.56 -5.01 7.54
CA VAL A 40 1.92 -5.16 8.09
C VAL A 40 1.94 -6.07 9.31
N LYS A 41 0.94 -5.98 10.22
CA LYS A 41 0.85 -6.89 11.38
C LYS A 41 0.55 -8.33 10.98
N LEU A 42 -0.23 -8.53 9.92
CA LEU A 42 -0.64 -9.86 9.45
C LEU A 42 0.46 -10.56 8.63
N MET A 43 1.21 -9.81 7.83
CA MET A 43 2.12 -10.36 6.80
C MET A 43 3.58 -9.97 6.99
N GLY A 44 3.88 -9.06 7.93
CA GLY A 44 5.16 -8.38 8.04
C GLY A 44 5.35 -7.29 6.97
N LEU A 45 6.33 -6.41 7.18
CA LEU A 45 6.61 -5.29 6.26
C LEU A 45 6.93 -5.76 4.84
N GLU A 46 7.81 -6.75 4.69
CA GLU A 46 8.17 -7.32 3.39
C GLU A 46 6.98 -8.03 2.72
N GLY A 47 6.14 -8.71 3.52
CA GLY A 47 4.93 -9.37 3.03
C GLY A 47 3.91 -8.35 2.51
N ALA A 48 3.71 -7.25 3.24
CA ALA A 48 2.85 -6.15 2.81
C ALA A 48 3.39 -5.49 1.51
N LYS A 49 4.71 -5.25 1.41
CA LYS A 49 5.34 -4.73 0.18
C LYS A 49 5.19 -5.68 -1.02
N ALA A 50 5.23 -6.99 -0.79
CA ALA A 50 4.98 -7.97 -1.83
C ALA A 50 3.51 -7.97 -2.26
N GLU A 51 2.58 -7.85 -1.31
CA GLU A 51 1.14 -7.80 -1.59
C GLU A 51 0.76 -6.53 -2.35
N ALA A 52 1.31 -5.37 -2.00
CA ALA A 52 1.11 -4.12 -2.75
C ALA A 52 1.55 -4.27 -4.22
N ARG A 53 2.72 -4.88 -4.46
CA ARG A 53 3.22 -5.18 -5.82
C ARG A 53 2.32 -6.17 -6.57
N ARG A 54 1.80 -7.20 -5.89
CA ARG A 54 0.85 -8.16 -6.46
C ARG A 54 -0.45 -7.48 -6.90
N LEU A 55 -0.97 -6.58 -6.07
CA LEU A 55 -2.20 -5.83 -6.33
C LEU A 55 -2.00 -4.81 -7.46
N LEU A 56 -0.83 -4.17 -7.54
CA LEU A 56 -0.46 -3.33 -8.68
C LEU A 56 -0.47 -4.14 -9.99
N ALA A 57 0.18 -5.30 -10.01
CA ALA A 57 0.21 -6.16 -11.19
C ALA A 57 -1.21 -6.57 -11.63
N ALA A 58 -2.08 -6.94 -10.67
CA ALA A 58 -3.47 -7.27 -10.94
C ALA A 58 -4.29 -6.05 -11.46
N ALA A 59 -4.01 -4.86 -10.95
CA ALA A 59 -4.63 -3.63 -11.44
C ALA A 59 -4.21 -3.29 -12.86
N LEU A 60 -2.92 -3.43 -13.18
CA LEU A 60 -2.39 -3.20 -14.52
C LEU A 60 -2.93 -4.23 -15.53
N ALA A 61 -2.96 -5.51 -15.17
CA ALA A 61 -3.52 -6.56 -16.01
C ALA A 61 -5.02 -6.34 -16.30
N ALA A 62 -5.77 -5.78 -15.35
CA ALA A 62 -7.17 -5.42 -15.58
C ALA A 62 -7.35 -4.25 -16.58
N LEU A 63 -6.28 -3.52 -16.89
CA LEU A 63 -6.25 -2.46 -17.89
C LEU A 63 -5.66 -2.95 -19.23
N ASP A 64 -5.32 -4.23 -19.36
CA ASP A 64 -4.90 -4.79 -20.63
C ASP A 64 -6.04 -4.73 -21.66
N GLY A 65 -5.71 -4.40 -22.91
CA GLY A 65 -6.69 -4.26 -23.99
C GLY A 65 -7.36 -2.88 -24.12
N PHE A 66 -7.19 -1.97 -23.15
CA PHE A 66 -7.72 -0.59 -23.25
C PHE A 66 -6.79 0.38 -24.01
N GLY A 67 -5.63 -0.09 -24.48
CA GLY A 67 -4.65 0.74 -25.18
C GLY A 67 -4.18 1.95 -24.37
N GLU A 68 -3.72 3.00 -25.07
CA GLU A 68 -3.17 4.23 -24.48
C GLU A 68 -4.21 5.01 -23.66
N SER A 69 -5.50 4.83 -23.93
CA SER A 69 -6.57 5.52 -23.18
C SER A 69 -6.57 5.22 -21.67
N ALA A 70 -5.97 4.09 -21.26
CA ALA A 70 -5.83 3.71 -19.86
C ALA A 70 -4.49 4.09 -19.23
N ASP A 71 -3.59 4.79 -19.93
CA ASP A 71 -2.25 5.12 -19.42
C ASP A 71 -2.32 5.94 -18.13
N HIS A 72 -3.21 6.94 -18.05
CA HIS A 72 -3.41 7.71 -16.82
C HIS A 72 -3.84 6.84 -15.61
N LEU A 73 -4.60 5.77 -15.85
CA LEU A 73 -4.99 4.84 -14.79
C LEU A 73 -3.83 3.93 -14.39
N ARG A 74 -2.98 3.53 -15.34
CA ARG A 74 -1.75 2.76 -15.07
C ARG A 74 -0.76 3.60 -14.25
N ASP A 75 -0.57 4.86 -14.63
CA ASP A 75 0.30 5.79 -13.92
C ASP A 75 -0.20 6.04 -12.50
N MET A 76 -1.51 6.24 -12.33
CA MET A 76 -2.11 6.39 -11.01
C MET A 76 -1.92 5.13 -10.14
N ALA A 77 -2.09 3.93 -10.72
CA ALA A 77 -1.88 2.68 -10.01
C ALA A 77 -0.44 2.54 -9.52
N ARG A 78 0.54 2.83 -10.40
CA ARG A 78 1.97 2.80 -10.06
C ARG A 78 2.29 3.82 -8.99
N TYR A 79 1.82 5.06 -9.15
CA TYR A 79 2.04 6.13 -8.19
C TYR A 79 1.56 5.76 -6.79
N ILE A 80 0.42 5.08 -6.66
CA ILE A 80 -0.10 4.65 -5.35
C ILE A 80 0.85 3.67 -4.65
N VAL A 81 1.47 2.74 -5.39
CA VAL A 81 2.31 1.69 -4.80
C VAL A 81 3.78 2.09 -4.67
N GLU A 82 4.26 2.92 -5.58
CA GLU A 82 5.66 3.38 -5.64
C GLU A 82 5.90 4.68 -4.87
N ARG A 83 4.89 5.20 -4.14
CA ARG A 83 5.01 6.45 -3.40
C ARG A 83 5.98 6.31 -2.23
N ASP A 84 7.25 6.63 -2.45
CA ASP A 84 8.14 7.09 -1.40
C ASP A 84 7.74 8.52 -1.02
N ARG A 85 7.72 8.82 0.28
CA ARG A 85 7.31 10.13 0.82
C ARG A 85 8.11 11.30 0.24
#